data_AF-A0A1I2RDS5-F1
#
_entry.id   AF-A0A1I2RDS5-F1
#
_cell.length_a   1.000
_cell.length_b   1.000
_cell.length_c   1.000
_cell.angle_alpha   90.00
_cell.angle_beta   90.00
_cell.angle_gamma   90.00
#
_symmetry.space_group_name_H-M   'P 1'
#
loop_
_entity.id
_entity.type
_entity.pdbx_description
1 polymer ?
#
loop_
_entity_poly.entity_id
_entity_poly.type
_entity_poly.pdbx_seq_one_letter_code
_entity_poly.pdbx_strand_id
1 'polypeptide(L)'
;MDKVKKYRLGRKRKETIKLADVPELFGEIRYPSEYSGNDNSKYSIIVPRVSSENRLYVPMGIVDSSVIISDSAMAIYDSPIWLLGLLESRMHMTWLRAVGGRLKTDYRYSAGLVYNTFPVPEISSRRIKEIENLTVDILDIRAEEGGTLAELYGTPLAKNNPKPMNERLLKAHRELDQVVDRVYRQSGFKDDSERLSYLLKMYSNETKIKDR
;
A
#
# COMPACT_ATOMS: atom_id res chain seq x y z
N MET A 1 -2.02 29.96 -22.75
CA MET A 1 -0.97 28.99 -23.18
C MET A 1 0.39 29.64 -23.27
N ASP A 2 0.54 30.77 -23.98
CA ASP A 2 1.84 31.45 -24.17
C ASP A 2 2.52 31.89 -22.87
N LYS A 3 1.74 32.31 -21.86
CA LYS A 3 2.28 32.64 -20.52
C LYS A 3 2.94 31.42 -19.85
N VAL A 4 2.36 30.23 -19.99
CA VAL A 4 2.90 28.98 -19.43
C VAL A 4 4.15 28.55 -20.19
N LYS A 5 4.14 28.64 -21.52
CA LYS A 5 5.33 28.40 -22.37
C LYS A 5 6.49 29.30 -21.97
N LYS A 6 6.25 30.62 -21.88
CA LYS A 6 7.26 31.60 -21.46
C LYS A 6 7.78 31.35 -20.05
N TYR A 7 6.89 31.01 -19.12
CA TYR A 7 7.27 30.62 -17.76
C TYR A 7 8.19 29.39 -17.74
N ARG A 8 7.84 28.33 -18.49
CA ARG A 8 8.59 27.06 -18.56
C ARG A 8 9.97 27.24 -19.22
N LEU A 9 10.07 28.02 -20.30
CA LEU A 9 11.34 28.35 -20.97
C LEU A 9 12.32 29.13 -20.06
N GLY A 10 11.81 29.91 -19.11
CA GLY A 10 12.63 30.68 -18.16
C GLY A 10 13.14 29.88 -16.95
N ARG A 11 12.92 28.55 -16.89
CA ARG A 11 13.35 27.72 -15.75
C ARG A 11 14.71 27.05 -16.00
N LYS A 12 15.42 26.73 -14.91
CA LYS A 12 16.75 26.09 -14.97
C LYS A 12 16.70 24.56 -15.19
N ARG A 13 15.61 23.92 -14.78
CA ARG A 13 15.43 22.47 -14.89
C ARG A 13 15.16 22.09 -16.34
N LYS A 14 16.03 21.27 -16.94
CA LYS A 14 15.96 20.88 -18.36
C LYS A 14 14.62 20.25 -18.73
N GLU A 15 14.05 19.42 -17.87
CA GLU A 15 12.74 18.78 -18.11
C GLU A 15 11.62 19.82 -18.16
N THR A 16 11.66 20.83 -17.30
CA THR A 16 10.66 21.92 -17.29
C THR A 16 10.74 22.76 -18.57
N ILE A 17 11.94 22.98 -19.11
CA ILE A 17 12.13 23.66 -20.40
C ILE A 17 11.51 22.84 -21.54
N LYS A 18 11.76 21.52 -21.59
CA LYS A 18 11.16 20.63 -22.61
C LYS A 18 9.62 20.66 -22.60
N LEU A 19 9.02 20.77 -21.42
CA LEU A 19 7.57 20.89 -21.28
C LEU A 19 7.00 22.21 -21.81
N ALA A 20 7.84 23.18 -22.22
CA ALA A 20 7.36 24.39 -22.86
C ALA A 20 6.83 24.14 -24.29
N ASP A 21 7.19 23.03 -24.92
CA ASP A 21 6.72 22.65 -26.25
C ASP A 21 5.27 22.16 -26.24
N VAL A 22 4.81 21.64 -25.10
CA VAL A 22 3.44 21.19 -24.82
C VAL A 22 2.85 21.93 -23.60
N PRO A 23 2.68 23.27 -23.68
CA PRO A 23 2.28 24.10 -22.54
C PRO A 23 0.89 23.77 -21.99
N GLU A 24 0.04 23.11 -22.78
CA GLU A 24 -1.28 22.58 -22.44
C GLU A 24 -1.27 21.31 -21.61
N LEU A 25 -0.18 20.53 -21.68
CA LEU A 25 -0.09 19.28 -20.95
C LEU A 25 0.52 19.49 -19.56
N PHE A 26 0.08 18.62 -18.64
CA PHE A 26 0.74 18.47 -17.36
C PHE A 26 2.14 17.90 -17.55
N GLY A 27 3.08 18.38 -16.73
CA GLY A 27 4.47 17.96 -16.81
C GLY A 27 4.77 16.58 -16.23
N GLU A 28 3.88 16.09 -15.38
CA GLU A 28 4.02 14.82 -14.67
C GLU A 28 2.76 13.98 -14.90
N ILE A 29 2.57 13.50 -16.12
CA ILE A 29 1.53 12.53 -16.44
C ILE A 29 2.01 11.17 -15.91
N ARG A 30 1.64 10.86 -14.66
CA ARG A 30 2.03 9.63 -13.96
C ARG A 30 1.00 8.50 -14.09
N TYR A 31 -0.12 8.79 -14.73
CA TYR A 31 -1.17 7.83 -15.00
C TYR A 31 -0.80 7.02 -16.25
N PRO A 32 -0.74 5.67 -16.19
CA PRO A 32 -0.32 4.88 -17.34
C PRO A 32 -1.31 5.02 -18.49
N SER A 33 -0.80 5.17 -19.71
CA SER A 33 -1.66 5.34 -20.89
C SER A 33 -2.56 4.14 -21.15
N GLU A 34 -2.14 2.92 -20.78
CA GLU A 34 -2.99 1.74 -20.93
C GLU A 34 -4.16 1.69 -19.93
N TYR A 35 -4.11 2.47 -18.85
CA TYR A 35 -5.25 2.69 -17.96
C TYR A 35 -6.18 3.78 -18.51
N SER A 36 -5.78 4.51 -19.55
CA SER A 36 -6.59 5.57 -20.16
C SER A 36 -7.77 4.99 -20.94
N GLY A 37 -8.97 5.32 -20.50
CA GLY A 37 -10.21 4.77 -21.01
C GLY A 37 -10.92 3.97 -19.91
N ASN A 38 -12.24 4.07 -19.83
CA ASN A 38 -13.05 3.39 -18.81
C ASN A 38 -13.11 1.87 -19.08
N ASP A 39 -11.98 1.19 -18.94
CA ASP A 39 -11.88 -0.25 -19.02
C ASP A 39 -12.11 -0.84 -17.62
N ASN A 40 -13.33 -1.36 -17.41
CA ASN A 40 -13.76 -1.95 -16.15
C ASN A 40 -13.05 -3.28 -15.83
N SER A 41 -12.23 -3.82 -16.74
CA SER A 41 -11.39 -4.99 -16.45
C SER A 41 -10.11 -4.63 -15.69
N LYS A 42 -9.77 -3.34 -15.61
CA LYS A 42 -8.54 -2.85 -14.98
C LYS A 42 -8.83 -2.17 -13.66
N TYR A 43 -7.98 -2.48 -12.68
CA TYR A 43 -8.00 -1.83 -11.38
C TYR A 43 -6.58 -1.55 -10.90
N SER A 44 -6.48 -0.70 -9.88
CA SER A 44 -5.24 -0.32 -9.22
C SER A 44 -5.39 -0.51 -7.71
N ILE A 45 -4.32 -0.98 -7.05
CA ILE A 45 -4.25 -0.93 -5.59
C ILE A 45 -3.93 0.50 -5.17
N ILE A 46 -4.74 1.06 -4.28
CA ILE A 46 -4.53 2.37 -3.68
C ILE A 46 -4.01 2.23 -2.24
N VAL A 47 -2.92 2.92 -1.94
CA VAL A 47 -2.28 2.95 -0.62
C VAL A 47 -2.24 4.38 -0.08
N PRO A 48 -2.93 4.71 1.01
CA PRO A 48 -2.86 6.05 1.60
C PRO A 48 -1.42 6.43 1.97
N ARG A 49 -0.96 7.63 1.57
CA ARG A 49 0.38 8.08 1.96
C ARG A 49 0.47 8.41 3.43
N VAL A 50 -0.62 8.85 4.05
CA VAL A 50 -0.69 9.13 5.49
C VAL A 50 -1.88 8.39 6.07
N SER A 51 -1.65 7.66 7.16
CA SER A 51 -2.71 6.97 7.90
C SER A 51 -2.39 6.99 9.39
N SER A 52 -3.45 7.06 10.21
CA SER A 52 -3.28 7.13 11.65
C SER A 52 -2.52 5.93 12.19
N GLU A 53 -1.55 6.18 13.07
CA GLU A 53 -0.85 5.10 13.78
C GLU A 53 -1.75 4.34 14.76
N ASN A 54 -2.95 4.87 15.05
CA ASN A 54 -3.90 4.26 15.97
C ASN A 54 -4.71 3.10 15.34
N ARG A 55 -4.50 2.80 14.05
CA ARG A 55 -5.12 1.68 13.34
C ARG A 55 -4.25 0.44 13.42
N LEU A 56 -4.89 -0.73 13.47
CA LEU A 56 -4.18 -2.00 13.39
C LEU A 56 -3.55 -2.22 12.00
N TYR A 57 -4.26 -1.76 10.96
CA TYR A 57 -3.87 -1.87 9.56
C TYR A 57 -4.13 -0.53 8.84
N VAL A 58 -3.30 -0.20 7.85
CA VAL A 58 -3.60 0.92 6.94
C VAL A 58 -4.73 0.46 6.02
N PRO A 59 -5.84 1.21 5.91
CA PRO A 59 -6.92 0.85 5.00
C PRO A 59 -6.47 1.12 3.56
N MET A 60 -5.97 0.07 2.90
CA MET A 60 -5.65 0.09 1.48
C MET A 60 -6.89 -0.38 0.70
N GLY A 61 -6.90 -0.25 -0.63
CA GLY A 61 -8.07 -0.65 -1.38
C GLY A 61 -7.80 -0.86 -2.86
N ILE A 62 -8.88 -1.10 -3.60
CA ILE A 62 -8.88 -1.22 -5.05
C ILE A 62 -9.73 -0.10 -5.62
N VAL A 63 -9.26 0.52 -6.68
CA VAL A 63 -10.03 1.50 -7.48
C VAL A 63 -9.97 1.11 -8.95
N ASP A 64 -11.07 1.32 -9.67
CA ASP A 64 -11.12 1.06 -11.11
C ASP A 64 -10.33 2.12 -11.92
N SER A 65 -10.17 1.84 -13.21
CA SER A 65 -9.45 2.72 -14.15
C SER A 65 -10.06 4.13 -14.28
N SER A 66 -11.34 4.33 -13.98
CA SER A 66 -11.96 5.67 -14.05
C SER A 66 -11.51 6.60 -12.92
N VAL A 67 -10.88 6.08 -11.87
CA VAL A 67 -10.43 6.85 -10.72
C VAL A 67 -9.03 7.43 -10.92
N ILE A 68 -8.93 8.77 -10.92
CA ILE A 68 -7.64 9.47 -10.87
C ILE A 68 -7.16 9.59 -9.42
N ILE A 69 -6.10 8.87 -9.10
CA ILE A 69 -5.50 8.85 -7.76
C ILE A 69 -4.68 10.13 -7.54
N SER A 70 -5.07 10.93 -6.54
CA SER A 70 -4.36 12.16 -6.15
C SER A 70 -3.02 11.87 -5.46
N ASP A 71 -2.17 12.90 -5.30
CA ASP A 71 -0.86 12.74 -4.66
C ASP A 71 -0.93 12.33 -3.19
N SER A 72 -2.11 12.37 -2.55
CA SER A 72 -2.34 11.93 -1.17
C SER A 72 -2.33 10.40 -1.00
N ALA A 73 -2.31 9.65 -2.10
CA ALA A 73 -2.19 8.20 -2.12
C ALA A 73 -1.12 7.74 -3.12
N MET A 74 -0.69 6.50 -2.98
CA MET A 74 0.15 5.78 -3.94
C MET A 74 -0.71 4.78 -4.69
N ALA A 75 -0.33 4.49 -5.94
CA ALA A 75 -1.00 3.55 -6.80
C ALA A 75 -0.04 2.41 -7.17
N ILE A 76 -0.52 1.18 -7.16
CA ILE A 76 0.13 0.03 -7.76
C ILE A 76 -0.76 -0.43 -8.91
N TYR A 77 -0.28 -0.23 -10.13
CA TYR A 77 -0.94 -0.65 -11.36
C TYR A 77 -0.57 -2.10 -11.67
N ASP A 78 -1.41 -2.75 -12.46
CA ASP A 78 -1.28 -4.12 -12.97
C ASP A 78 -0.91 -5.14 -11.89
N SER A 79 -1.56 -4.99 -10.73
CA SER A 79 -1.27 -5.82 -9.56
C SER A 79 -2.31 -6.91 -9.41
N PRO A 80 -1.90 -8.15 -9.09
CA PRO A 80 -2.84 -9.18 -8.66
C PRO A 80 -3.46 -8.83 -7.29
N ILE A 81 -4.66 -9.34 -7.03
CA ILE A 81 -5.43 -9.07 -5.79
C ILE A 81 -4.66 -9.55 -4.56
N TRP A 82 -3.99 -10.69 -4.61
CA TRP A 82 -3.25 -11.22 -3.45
C TRP A 82 -2.18 -10.24 -2.91
N LEU A 83 -1.66 -9.33 -3.75
CA LEU A 83 -0.70 -8.33 -3.29
C LEU A 83 -1.34 -7.38 -2.26
N LEU A 84 -2.61 -7.01 -2.45
CA LEU A 84 -3.33 -6.19 -1.48
C LEU A 84 -3.38 -6.90 -0.12
N GLY A 85 -3.72 -8.19 -0.09
CA GLY A 85 -3.70 -8.98 1.14
C GLY A 85 -2.31 -9.03 1.80
N LEU A 86 -1.25 -9.18 1.00
CA LEU A 86 0.10 -9.13 1.54
C LEU A 86 0.41 -7.77 2.19
N LEU A 87 0.05 -6.66 1.53
CA LEU A 87 0.29 -5.30 2.02
C LEU A 87 -0.63 -4.91 3.20
N GLU A 88 -1.80 -5.52 3.30
CA GLU A 88 -2.70 -5.32 4.45
C GLU A 88 -2.44 -6.28 5.60
N SER A 89 -1.47 -7.18 5.48
CA SER A 89 -1.09 -8.09 6.56
C SER A 89 -0.39 -7.41 7.74
N ARG A 90 -0.44 -8.04 8.90
CA ARG A 90 0.33 -7.65 10.10
C ARG A 90 1.83 -7.68 9.84
N MET A 91 2.30 -8.59 8.97
CA MET A 91 3.70 -8.67 8.58
C MET A 91 4.16 -7.38 7.89
N HIS A 92 3.40 -6.91 6.90
CA HIS A 92 3.70 -5.65 6.23
C HIS A 92 3.51 -4.45 7.16
N MET A 93 2.48 -4.46 8.00
CA MET A 93 2.27 -3.40 8.99
C MET A 93 3.42 -3.30 9.99
N THR A 94 4.02 -4.42 10.40
CA THR A 94 5.23 -4.44 11.23
C THR A 94 6.42 -3.82 10.52
N TRP A 95 6.59 -4.11 9.23
CA TRP A 95 7.63 -3.46 8.42
C TRP A 95 7.41 -1.95 8.31
N LEU A 96 6.21 -1.53 7.88
CA LEU A 96 5.82 -0.13 7.75
C LEU A 96 6.07 0.65 9.05
N ARG A 97 5.73 0.08 10.21
CA ARG A 97 5.95 0.73 11.52
C ARG A 97 7.42 1.01 11.81
N ALA A 98 8.31 0.11 11.38
CA ALA A 98 9.73 0.14 11.68
C ALA A 98 10.54 1.01 10.70
N VAL A 99 10.24 0.92 9.40
CA VAL A 99 11.04 1.60 8.36
C VAL A 99 10.31 2.75 7.65
N GLY A 100 8.98 2.83 7.81
CA GLY A 100 8.18 3.88 7.22
C GLY A 100 8.49 5.25 7.79
N GLY A 101 8.26 6.28 6.98
CA GLY A 101 8.31 7.66 7.46
C GLY A 101 7.18 7.95 8.45
N ARG A 102 7.22 9.13 9.07
CA ARG A 102 6.14 9.62 9.94
C ARG A 102 5.71 11.03 9.55
N LEU A 103 4.44 11.35 9.76
CA LEU A 103 3.93 12.71 9.79
C LEU A 103 3.49 13.01 11.22
N LYS A 104 4.32 13.74 11.96
CA LYS A 104 4.27 13.75 13.44
C LYS A 104 4.42 12.30 13.95
N THR A 105 3.33 11.66 14.35
CA THR A 105 3.33 10.28 14.78
C THR A 105 2.63 9.34 13.80
N ASP A 106 1.75 9.86 12.93
CA ASP A 106 1.04 9.04 11.95
C ASP A 106 1.98 8.41 10.92
N TYR A 107 1.61 7.25 10.38
CA TYR A 107 2.41 6.56 9.37
C TYR A 107 2.48 7.40 8.10
N ARG A 108 3.67 7.47 7.49
CA ARG A 108 3.88 8.00 6.16
C ARG A 108 4.44 6.93 5.24
N TYR A 109 3.57 6.39 4.38
CA TYR A 109 3.92 5.35 3.43
C TYR A 109 4.85 5.88 2.34
N SER A 110 5.79 5.04 1.88
CA SER A 110 6.74 5.35 0.82
C SER A 110 7.03 4.12 -0.02
N ALA A 111 6.88 4.23 -1.34
CA ALA A 111 7.27 3.16 -2.25
C ALA A 111 8.76 2.80 -2.08
N GLY A 112 9.64 3.81 -2.00
CA GLY A 112 11.09 3.57 -1.91
C GLY A 112 11.58 3.02 -0.56
N LEU A 113 10.93 3.38 0.55
CA LEU A 113 11.38 2.98 1.89
C LEU A 113 10.62 1.81 2.49
N VAL A 114 9.38 1.58 2.07
CA VAL A 114 8.51 0.55 2.63
C VAL A 114 8.29 -0.56 1.60
N TYR A 115 7.69 -0.23 0.46
CA TYR A 115 7.29 -1.24 -0.53
C TYR A 115 8.51 -1.94 -1.16
N ASN A 116 9.45 -1.16 -1.70
CA ASN A 116 10.63 -1.68 -2.40
C ASN A 116 11.63 -2.42 -1.50
N THR A 117 11.56 -2.21 -0.19
CA THR A 117 12.46 -2.79 0.80
C THR A 117 11.79 -3.89 1.61
N PHE A 118 10.49 -4.11 1.45
CA PHE A 118 9.76 -5.14 2.17
C PHE A 118 10.26 -6.52 1.71
N PRO A 119 10.91 -7.30 2.58
CA PRO A 119 11.42 -8.61 2.18
C PRO A 119 10.24 -9.58 2.07
N VAL A 120 10.13 -10.23 0.91
CA VAL A 120 9.05 -11.19 0.61
C VAL A 120 9.70 -12.48 0.13
N PRO A 121 9.50 -13.62 0.83
CA PRO A 121 10.04 -14.90 0.37
C PRO A 121 9.25 -15.39 -0.84
N GLU A 122 9.74 -16.46 -1.49
CA GLU A 122 8.94 -17.14 -2.51
C GLU A 122 7.62 -17.65 -1.91
N ILE A 123 6.51 -17.30 -2.56
CA ILE A 123 5.17 -17.68 -2.13
C ILE A 123 4.64 -18.78 -3.05
N SER A 124 4.34 -19.95 -2.49
CA SER A 124 3.74 -21.04 -3.27
C SER A 124 2.40 -20.64 -3.88
N SER A 125 2.04 -21.18 -5.05
CA SER A 125 0.75 -20.91 -5.71
C SER A 125 -0.45 -21.20 -4.82
N ARG A 126 -0.35 -22.22 -3.96
CA ARG A 126 -1.39 -22.54 -2.96
C ARG A 126 -1.59 -21.39 -1.97
N ARG A 127 -0.51 -20.84 -1.42
CA ARG A 127 -0.56 -19.71 -0.47
C ARG A 127 -1.00 -18.41 -1.16
N ILE A 128 -0.57 -18.17 -2.39
CA ILE A 128 -1.07 -17.04 -3.21
C ILE A 128 -2.59 -17.09 -3.30
N LYS A 129 -3.17 -18.24 -3.66
CA LYS A 129 -4.62 -18.40 -3.77
C LYS A 129 -5.35 -18.25 -2.42
N GLU A 130 -4.76 -18.74 -1.32
CA GLU A 130 -5.32 -18.53 0.03
C GLU A 130 -5.35 -17.04 0.40
N ILE A 131 -4.26 -16.30 0.13
CA ILE A 131 -4.19 -14.85 0.39
C ILE A 131 -5.20 -14.11 -0.48
N GLU A 132 -5.30 -14.47 -1.77
CA GLU A 132 -6.25 -13.86 -2.70
C GLU A 132 -7.70 -14.00 -2.22
N ASN A 133 -8.13 -15.21 -1.87
CA ASN A 133 -9.48 -15.46 -1.37
C ASN A 133 -9.78 -14.63 -0.10
N LEU A 134 -8.86 -14.62 0.87
CA LEU A 134 -9.03 -13.83 2.09
C LEU A 134 -9.06 -12.32 1.83
N THR A 135 -8.34 -11.86 0.81
CA THR A 135 -8.37 -10.46 0.38
C THR A 135 -9.74 -10.12 -0.22
N VAL A 136 -10.30 -10.99 -1.05
CA VAL A 136 -11.66 -10.83 -1.59
C VAL A 136 -12.68 -10.81 -0.46
N ASP A 137 -12.60 -11.75 0.49
CA ASP A 137 -13.49 -11.78 1.66
C ASP A 137 -13.41 -10.48 2.48
N ILE A 138 -12.22 -9.92 2.67
CA ILE A 138 -12.02 -8.63 3.33
C ILE A 138 -12.69 -7.49 2.56
N LEU A 139 -12.61 -7.49 1.23
CA LEU A 139 -13.25 -6.47 0.39
C LEU A 139 -14.79 -6.60 0.43
N ASP A 140 -15.30 -7.82 0.36
CA ASP A 140 -16.74 -8.12 0.44
C ASP A 140 -17.32 -7.71 1.80
N ILE A 141 -16.63 -8.01 2.90
CA ILE A 141 -17.03 -7.55 4.23
C ILE A 141 -17.13 -6.02 4.28
N ARG A 142 -16.18 -5.28 3.70
CA ARG A 142 -16.26 -3.81 3.69
C ARG A 142 -17.47 -3.31 2.92
N ALA A 143 -17.79 -3.96 1.79
CA ALA A 143 -18.93 -3.60 0.96
C ALA A 143 -20.26 -3.90 1.67
N GLU A 144 -20.36 -5.04 2.33
CA GLU A 144 -21.56 -5.48 3.05
C GLU A 144 -21.83 -4.67 4.33
N GLU A 145 -20.80 -4.42 5.13
CA GLU A 145 -20.92 -3.63 6.37
C GLU A 145 -21.20 -2.14 6.08
N GLY A 146 -20.73 -1.66 4.92
CA GLY A 146 -20.91 -0.28 4.48
C GLY A 146 -20.18 0.76 5.34
N GLY A 147 -20.58 2.02 5.23
CA GLY A 147 -19.92 3.14 5.91
C GLY A 147 -18.54 3.48 5.33
N THR A 148 -17.78 4.29 6.06
CA THR A 148 -16.45 4.71 5.64
C THR A 148 -15.37 3.73 6.13
N LEU A 149 -14.25 3.64 5.40
CA LEU A 149 -13.08 2.88 5.86
C LEU A 149 -12.58 3.35 7.22
N ALA A 150 -12.76 4.63 7.56
CA ALA A 150 -12.38 5.15 8.88
C ALA A 150 -13.24 4.56 10.00
N GLU A 151 -14.53 4.35 9.75
CA GLU A 151 -15.46 3.71 10.70
C GLU A 151 -15.18 2.21 10.82
N LEU A 152 -15.04 1.50 9.69
CA LEU A 152 -14.79 0.06 9.68
C LEU A 152 -13.47 -0.32 10.37
N TYR A 153 -12.41 0.44 10.16
CA TYR A 153 -11.10 0.16 10.75
C TYR A 153 -10.94 0.67 12.18
N GLY A 154 -11.79 1.62 12.59
CA GLY A 154 -11.70 2.26 13.90
C GLY A 154 -10.32 2.85 14.21
N THR A 155 -10.05 3.03 15.50
CA THR A 155 -8.76 3.46 16.06
C THR A 155 -8.52 2.74 17.39
N PRO A 156 -8.40 1.41 17.40
CA PRO A 156 -8.36 0.62 18.64
C PRO A 156 -7.11 0.88 19.48
N LEU A 157 -6.05 1.46 18.90
CA LEU A 157 -4.81 1.78 19.62
C LEU A 157 -4.80 3.22 20.18
N ALA A 158 -5.86 4.00 19.96
CA ALA A 158 -5.93 5.38 20.44
C ALA A 158 -6.00 5.43 21.97
N LYS A 159 -5.20 6.32 22.58
CA LYS A 159 -5.21 6.53 24.04
C LYS A 159 -6.54 7.11 24.54
N ASN A 160 -7.13 8.01 23.74
CA ASN A 160 -8.38 8.70 24.08
C ASN A 160 -9.48 8.23 23.14
N ASN A 161 -10.60 7.76 23.70
CA ASN A 161 -11.78 7.28 22.97
C ASN A 161 -11.46 6.22 21.89
N PRO A 162 -10.90 5.06 22.27
CA PRO A 162 -10.60 4.00 21.31
C PRO A 162 -11.89 3.50 20.65
N LYS A 163 -11.88 3.43 19.32
CA LYS A 163 -12.97 2.84 18.55
C LYS A 163 -12.53 1.48 18.04
N PRO A 164 -13.26 0.39 18.35
CA PRO A 164 -12.90 -0.92 17.84
C PRO A 164 -13.00 -0.95 16.32
N MET A 165 -12.21 -1.83 15.71
CA MET A 165 -12.42 -2.25 14.33
C MET A 165 -13.67 -3.13 14.27
N ASN A 166 -14.39 -3.10 13.15
CA ASN A 166 -15.50 -4.03 12.90
C ASN A 166 -15.05 -5.48 13.16
N GLU A 167 -15.81 -6.24 13.95
CA GLU A 167 -15.38 -7.54 14.45
C GLU A 167 -15.20 -8.57 13.34
N ARG A 168 -16.09 -8.56 12.34
CA ARG A 168 -16.05 -9.46 11.19
C ARG A 168 -14.83 -9.15 10.31
N LEU A 169 -14.56 -7.87 10.09
CA LEU A 169 -13.38 -7.40 9.38
C LEU A 169 -12.08 -7.75 10.13
N LEU A 170 -12.05 -7.54 11.45
CA LEU A 170 -10.89 -7.89 12.28
C LEU A 170 -10.60 -9.40 12.26
N LYS A 171 -11.65 -10.23 12.26
CA LYS A 171 -11.49 -11.69 12.13
C LYS A 171 -10.86 -12.07 10.79
N ALA A 172 -11.34 -11.50 9.68
CA ALA A 172 -10.79 -11.76 8.35
C ALA A 172 -9.31 -11.35 8.24
N HIS A 173 -8.95 -10.18 8.80
CA HIS A 173 -7.54 -9.76 8.88
C HIS A 173 -6.67 -10.71 9.71
N ARG A 174 -7.18 -11.23 10.83
CA ARG A 174 -6.43 -12.22 11.64
C ARG A 174 -6.21 -13.54 10.90
N GLU A 175 -7.17 -13.96 10.08
CA GLU A 175 -7.02 -15.16 9.24
C GLU A 175 -5.99 -14.94 8.14
N LEU A 176 -6.02 -13.77 7.48
CA LEU A 176 -5.01 -13.33 6.52
C LEU A 176 -3.61 -13.31 7.16
N ASP A 177 -3.49 -12.73 8.36
CA ASP A 177 -2.23 -12.67 9.11
C ASP A 177 -1.64 -14.05 9.37
N GLN A 178 -2.46 -15.03 9.74
CA GLN A 178 -1.99 -16.39 9.95
C GLN A 178 -1.48 -17.06 8.67
N VAL A 179 -2.16 -16.82 7.53
CA VAL A 179 -1.70 -17.34 6.23
C VAL A 179 -0.39 -16.69 5.83
N VAL A 180 -0.29 -15.36 5.93
CA VAL A 180 0.92 -14.61 5.60
C VAL A 180 2.06 -14.98 6.54
N ASP A 181 1.84 -15.07 7.85
CA ASP A 181 2.87 -15.52 8.80
C ASP A 181 3.46 -16.88 8.39
N ARG A 182 2.61 -17.82 7.93
CA ARG A 182 3.04 -19.15 7.47
C ARG A 182 3.79 -19.13 6.13
N VAL A 183 3.69 -18.06 5.34
CA VAL A 183 4.56 -17.84 4.18
C VAL A 183 5.99 -17.56 4.63
N TYR A 184 6.18 -16.79 5.70
CA TYR A 184 7.50 -16.47 6.24
C TYR A 184 8.05 -17.58 7.15
N ARG A 185 7.20 -18.18 7.98
CA ARG A 185 7.59 -19.21 8.94
C ARG A 185 6.41 -20.10 9.31
N GLN A 186 6.52 -21.40 9.06
CA GLN A 186 5.42 -22.36 9.23
C GLN A 186 4.82 -22.38 10.65
N SER A 187 5.61 -22.10 11.69
CA SER A 187 5.14 -22.02 13.09
C SER A 187 4.40 -20.72 13.43
N GLY A 188 4.29 -19.78 12.49
CA GLY A 188 3.79 -18.43 12.74
C GLY A 188 4.75 -17.58 13.56
N PHE A 189 4.27 -16.49 14.16
CA PHE A 189 5.02 -15.58 15.03
C PHE A 189 4.26 -15.28 16.32
N LYS A 190 4.99 -15.16 17.43
CA LYS A 190 4.44 -14.84 18.75
C LYS A 190 3.95 -13.39 18.82
N ASP A 191 4.74 -12.46 18.29
CA ASP A 191 4.48 -11.02 18.38
C ASP A 191 5.18 -10.25 17.24
N ASP A 192 4.95 -8.94 17.21
CA ASP A 192 5.51 -8.05 16.18
C ASP A 192 7.04 -7.88 16.31
N SER A 193 7.62 -8.06 17.51
CA SER A 193 9.08 -8.00 17.70
C SER A 193 9.76 -9.17 17.01
N GLU A 194 9.16 -10.35 17.11
CA GLU A 194 9.64 -11.54 16.42
C GLU A 194 9.50 -11.43 14.89
N ARG A 195 8.36 -10.91 14.40
CA ARG A 195 8.17 -10.60 12.97
C ARG A 195 9.25 -9.63 12.48
N LEU A 196 9.47 -8.52 13.20
CA LEU A 196 10.45 -7.51 12.80
C LEU A 196 11.87 -8.08 12.76
N SER A 197 12.26 -8.85 13.77
CA SER A 197 13.58 -9.48 13.83
C SER A 197 13.82 -10.40 12.64
N TYR A 198 12.79 -11.15 12.23
CA TYR A 198 12.84 -12.02 11.06
C TYR A 198 12.97 -11.21 9.75
N LEU A 199 12.15 -10.18 9.56
CA LEU A 199 12.20 -9.30 8.38
C LEU A 199 13.56 -8.61 8.25
N LEU A 200 14.12 -8.07 9.34
CA LEU A 200 15.45 -7.44 9.32
C LEU A 200 16.55 -8.43 8.91
N LYS A 201 16.47 -9.68 9.37
CA LYS A 201 17.40 -10.74 8.98
C LYS A 201 17.28 -11.05 7.48
N MET A 202 16.06 -11.18 6.94
CA MET A 202 15.85 -11.39 5.52
C MET A 202 16.40 -10.24 4.68
N TYR A 203 16.02 -9.01 5.03
CA TYR A 203 16.46 -7.80 4.34
C TYR A 203 18.00 -7.70 4.31
N SER A 204 18.67 -7.95 5.45
CA SER A 204 20.13 -7.94 5.52
C SER A 204 20.80 -9.01 4.64
N ASN A 205 20.15 -10.15 4.44
CA ASN A 205 20.69 -11.20 3.56
C ASN A 205 20.53 -10.82 2.08
N GLU A 206 19.39 -10.25 1.70
CA GLU A 206 19.14 -9.79 0.33
C GLU A 206 20.08 -8.65 -0.09
N THR A 207 20.35 -7.69 0.80
CA THR A 207 21.28 -6.59 0.48
C THR A 207 22.72 -7.10 0.30
N LYS A 208 23.17 -8.05 1.13
CA LYS A 208 24.49 -8.67 0.98
C LYS A 208 24.67 -9.46 -0.32
N ILE A 209 23.59 -9.97 -0.90
CA ILE A 209 23.62 -10.65 -2.20
C ILE A 209 23.77 -9.64 -3.34
N LYS A 210 23.12 -8.47 -3.25
CA LYS A 210 23.19 -7.42 -4.28
C LYS A 210 24.54 -6.71 -4.36
N ASP A 211 25.32 -6.72 -3.27
CA ASP A 211 26.66 -6.11 -3.20
C ASP A 211 27.80 -7.07 -3.64
N ARG A 212 27.48 -8.26 -4.17
CA ARG A 212 28.43 -9.25 -4.71
C ARG A 212 28.27 -9.41 -6.21
#